data_AF-A0A930SWT9-F1
#
_entry.id   AF-A0A930SWT9-F1
#
_cell.length_a   1.000
_cell.length_b   1.000
_cell.length_c   1.000
_cell.angle_alpha   90.00
_cell.angle_beta   90.00
_cell.angle_gamma   90.00
#
_symmetry.space_group_name_H-M   'P 1'
#
loop_
_entity.id
_entity.type
_entity.pdbx_description
1 polymer ?
#
loop_
_entity_poly.entity_id
_entity_poly.type
_entity_poly.pdbx_seq_one_letter_code
_entity_poly.pdbx_strand_id
1 'polypeptide(L)'
;MPLHTQPFFWLSPAFRRQATQLYAQQMWAWGQDIRHAEGNLLKAYGFSHGRSIGRDVPGSSQYTLLLPEGLSLKLWSFGLSLSVPSGQGVLLPRHTFRPRLFDQNLPQNLARPGEWPESRRAHSAAEARQMYAWIRQLLEACADYEHWVLCEYGLAYRQAVMQRMPGRCRIPAGEMAASWRVLEGQLLAETSVN
;
A
#
# COMPACT_ATOMS: atom_id res chain seq x y z
N MET A 1 7.47 40.93 -8.58
CA MET A 1 7.85 39.54 -8.29
C MET A 1 6.70 38.87 -7.56
N PRO A 2 5.99 37.88 -8.13
CA PRO A 2 4.97 37.19 -7.38
C PRO A 2 5.64 36.14 -6.48
N LEU A 3 5.41 36.24 -5.18
CA LEU A 3 5.69 35.16 -4.23
C LEU A 3 4.75 34.01 -4.59
N HIS A 4 5.24 33.02 -5.32
CA HIS A 4 4.57 31.73 -5.45
C HIS A 4 4.50 31.08 -4.06
N THR A 5 3.40 31.32 -3.35
CA THR A 5 3.01 30.58 -2.14
C THR A 5 2.63 29.17 -2.59
N GLN A 6 3.64 28.31 -2.70
CA GLN A 6 3.45 26.87 -2.95
C GLN A 6 2.64 26.29 -1.80
N PRO A 7 1.50 25.63 -2.03
CA PRO A 7 0.88 24.91 -0.95
C PRO A 7 1.67 23.61 -0.72
N PHE A 8 2.37 23.56 0.41
CA PHE A 8 3.14 22.39 0.86
C PHE A 8 2.20 21.28 1.33
N PHE A 9 1.43 20.67 0.41
CA PHE A 9 0.66 19.47 0.70
C PHE A 9 1.59 18.25 0.70
N TRP A 10 2.37 18.10 1.77
CA TRP A 10 3.33 17.02 1.88
C TRP A 10 3.30 16.39 3.26
N LEU A 11 3.16 15.06 3.25
CA LEU A 11 3.48 14.21 4.40
C LEU A 11 4.84 14.60 4.95
N SER A 12 4.99 14.74 6.26
CA SER A 12 6.26 15.17 6.84
C SER A 12 7.42 14.25 6.41
N PRO A 13 8.67 14.75 6.34
CA PRO A 13 9.83 13.91 6.08
C PRO A 13 9.96 12.74 7.07
N ALA A 14 9.55 12.93 8.33
CA ALA A 14 9.53 11.90 9.35
C ALA A 14 8.51 10.80 9.02
N PHE A 15 7.26 11.19 8.73
CA PHE A 15 6.21 10.27 8.30
C PHE A 15 6.67 9.44 7.10
N ARG A 16 7.16 10.08 6.04
CA ARG A 16 7.56 9.38 4.81
C ARG A 16 8.67 8.37 5.05
N ARG A 17 9.62 8.67 5.93
CA ARG A 17 10.70 7.71 6.28
C ARG A 17 10.12 6.50 7.00
N GLN A 18 9.29 6.70 8.02
CA GLN A 18 8.69 5.62 8.79
C GLN A 18 7.78 4.76 7.89
N ALA A 19 6.91 5.40 7.11
CA ALA A 19 6.02 4.74 6.18
C ALA A 19 6.78 3.97 5.08
N THR A 20 7.90 4.50 4.58
CA THR A 20 8.74 3.78 3.59
C THR A 20 9.36 2.52 4.19
N GLN A 21 9.82 2.57 5.44
CA GLN A 21 10.42 1.41 6.11
C GLN A 21 9.39 0.31 6.36
N LEU A 22 8.23 0.68 6.92
CA LEU A 22 7.16 -0.27 7.19
C LEU A 22 6.57 -0.84 5.89
N TYR A 23 6.42 -0.01 4.86
CA TYR A 23 5.94 -0.44 3.55
C TYR A 23 6.90 -1.44 2.87
N ALA A 24 8.22 -1.22 2.98
CA ALA A 24 9.20 -2.18 2.45
C ALA A 24 9.10 -3.55 3.13
N GLN A 25 8.88 -3.58 4.46
CA GLN A 25 8.62 -4.81 5.19
C GLN A 25 7.31 -5.48 4.77
N GLN A 26 6.24 -4.71 4.60
CA GLN A 26 4.95 -5.22 4.15
C GLN A 26 5.02 -5.84 2.75
N MET A 27 5.71 -5.19 1.81
CA MET A 27 5.92 -5.70 0.46
C MET A 27 6.82 -6.96 0.43
N TRP A 28 7.66 -7.16 1.45
CA TRP A 28 8.38 -8.41 1.65
C TRP A 28 7.45 -9.48 2.22
N ALA A 29 6.71 -9.16 3.29
CA ALA A 29 5.74 -10.04 3.94
C ALA A 29 4.77 -10.64 2.92
N TRP A 30 4.06 -9.80 2.15
CA TRP A 30 3.14 -10.29 1.11
C TRP A 30 3.80 -11.21 0.08
N GLY A 31 5.05 -10.94 -0.30
CA GLY A 31 5.79 -11.80 -1.23
C GLY A 31 6.05 -13.21 -0.67
N GLN A 32 6.23 -13.32 0.64
CA GLN A 32 6.41 -14.58 1.34
C GLN A 32 5.07 -15.28 1.63
N ASP A 33 4.05 -14.50 1.98
CA ASP A 33 2.68 -14.93 2.26
C ASP A 33 2.02 -15.57 1.02
N ILE A 34 2.32 -15.05 -0.19
CA ILE A 34 1.90 -15.66 -1.46
C ILE A 34 2.50 -17.08 -1.64
N ARG A 35 3.70 -17.31 -1.12
CA ARG A 35 4.49 -18.54 -1.29
C ARG A 35 4.42 -19.47 -0.09
N HIS A 36 3.50 -19.24 0.84
CA HIS A 36 3.38 -20.04 2.04
C HIS A 36 3.04 -21.50 1.71
N ALA A 37 3.54 -22.42 2.54
CA ALA A 37 3.51 -23.86 2.27
C ALA A 37 2.07 -24.42 2.19
N GLU A 38 1.16 -23.86 2.99
CA GLU A 38 -0.25 -24.27 3.04
C GLU A 38 -1.13 -23.55 2.01
N GLY A 39 -0.53 -22.76 1.12
CA GLY A 39 -1.21 -21.99 0.10
C GLY A 39 -1.10 -20.48 0.30
N ASN A 40 -1.74 -19.72 -0.58
CA ASN A 40 -1.58 -18.28 -0.65
C ASN A 40 -2.41 -17.54 0.42
N LEU A 41 -1.73 -16.91 1.38
CA LEU A 41 -2.37 -16.20 2.50
C LEU A 41 -3.19 -14.99 2.06
N LEU A 42 -2.79 -14.27 1.00
CA LEU A 42 -3.59 -13.15 0.49
C LEU A 42 -4.96 -13.67 0.04
N LYS A 43 -4.99 -14.83 -0.64
CA LYS A 43 -6.26 -15.45 -1.04
C LYS A 43 -7.08 -15.90 0.16
N ALA A 44 -6.43 -16.48 1.17
CA ALA A 44 -7.10 -16.90 2.40
C ALA A 44 -7.72 -15.70 3.15
N TYR A 45 -7.06 -14.55 3.14
CA TYR A 45 -7.58 -13.30 3.71
C TYR A 45 -8.78 -12.72 2.93
N GLY A 46 -8.87 -12.98 1.62
CA GLY A 46 -9.97 -12.50 0.77
C GLY A 46 -9.54 -11.78 -0.51
N PHE A 47 -8.24 -11.73 -0.84
CA PHE A 47 -7.82 -11.23 -2.15
C PHE A 47 -8.23 -12.20 -3.27
N SER A 48 -8.80 -11.63 -4.32
CA SER A 48 -8.97 -12.29 -5.60
C SER A 48 -7.69 -12.19 -6.44
N HIS A 49 -7.32 -13.26 -7.15
CA HIS A 49 -6.20 -13.22 -8.08
C HIS A 49 -6.70 -12.87 -9.49
N GLY A 50 -6.26 -11.73 -10.02
CA GLY A 50 -6.54 -11.33 -11.40
C GLY A 50 -5.81 -12.25 -12.37
N ARG A 51 -6.47 -12.67 -13.46
CA ARG A 51 -5.79 -13.40 -14.54
C ARG A 51 -4.83 -12.44 -15.25
N SER A 52 -3.53 -12.66 -15.12
CA SER A 52 -2.58 -12.08 -16.07
C SER A 52 -2.87 -12.68 -17.45
N ILE A 53 -3.26 -11.84 -18.42
CA ILE A 53 -3.23 -12.26 -19.83
C ILE A 53 -1.76 -12.23 -20.25
N GLY A 54 -1.13 -13.40 -20.20
CA GLY A 54 0.31 -13.57 -20.34
C GLY A 54 0.84 -14.37 -19.16
N ARG A 55 0.64 -15.69 -19.20
CA ARG A 55 1.08 -16.65 -18.18
C ARG A 55 2.61 -16.64 -17.96
N ASP A 56 3.35 -15.95 -18.83
CA ASP A 56 4.79 -16.06 -19.00
C ASP A 56 5.58 -14.80 -18.62
N VAL A 57 4.96 -13.79 -18.00
CA VAL A 57 5.70 -12.62 -17.46
C VAL A 57 5.84 -12.75 -15.93
N PRO A 58 7.01 -13.13 -15.42
CA PRO A 58 7.27 -13.18 -13.97
C PRO A 58 6.94 -11.84 -13.29
N GLY A 59 6.26 -11.89 -12.16
CA GLY A 59 5.94 -10.69 -11.36
C GLY A 59 4.70 -9.90 -11.79
N SER A 60 3.95 -10.37 -12.80
CA SER A 60 2.73 -9.75 -13.31
C SER A 60 1.45 -10.09 -12.51
N SER A 61 1.55 -10.95 -11.49
CA SER A 61 0.40 -11.32 -10.65
C SER A 61 -0.20 -10.09 -9.97
N GLN A 62 -1.50 -9.92 -10.17
CA GLN A 62 -2.31 -8.91 -9.50
C GLN A 62 -3.20 -9.58 -8.47
N TYR A 63 -3.19 -9.04 -7.25
CA TYR A 63 -4.13 -9.42 -6.19
C TYR A 63 -5.05 -8.25 -5.90
N THR A 64 -6.36 -8.49 -5.88
CA THR A 64 -7.37 -7.46 -5.63
C THR A 64 -8.20 -7.80 -4.41
N LEU A 65 -8.19 -6.91 -3.42
CA LEU A 65 -9.09 -6.93 -2.28
C LEU A 65 -10.17 -5.86 -2.48
N LEU A 66 -11.43 -6.24 -2.32
CA LEU A 66 -12.53 -5.30 -2.25
C LEU A 66 -12.71 -4.90 -0.79
N LEU A 67 -12.67 -3.59 -0.55
CA LEU A 67 -12.86 -2.96 0.74
C LEU A 67 -14.28 -2.36 0.81
N PRO A 68 -14.74 -1.91 2.00
CA PRO A 68 -16.02 -1.21 2.12
C PRO A 68 -16.16 -0.03 1.15
N GLU A 69 -17.39 0.37 0.88
CA GLU A 69 -17.73 1.48 -0.03
C GLU A 69 -17.29 1.28 -1.49
N GLY A 70 -16.98 0.05 -1.88
CA GLY A 70 -16.57 -0.28 -3.25
C GLY A 70 -15.12 0.09 -3.56
N LEU A 71 -14.31 0.38 -2.54
CA LEU A 71 -12.88 0.61 -2.71
C LEU A 71 -12.17 -0.67 -3.17
N SER A 72 -11.22 -0.53 -4.08
CA SER A 72 -10.43 -1.64 -4.61
C SER A 72 -8.95 -1.43 -4.31
N LEU A 73 -8.38 -2.30 -3.46
CA LEU A 73 -6.94 -2.38 -3.20
C LEU A 73 -6.33 -3.42 -4.14
N LYS A 74 -5.41 -2.98 -5.00
CA LYS A 74 -4.69 -3.84 -5.94
C LYS A 74 -3.21 -3.90 -5.58
N LEU A 75 -2.66 -5.10 -5.53
CA LEU A 75 -1.26 -5.38 -5.21
C LEU A 75 -0.55 -6.02 -6.42
N TRP A 76 0.66 -5.56 -6.68
CA TRP A 76 1.60 -6.16 -7.62
C TRP A 76 2.97 -6.33 -6.97
N SER A 77 3.86 -7.05 -7.63
CA SER A 77 5.26 -7.14 -7.20
C SER A 77 5.96 -5.77 -7.17
N PHE A 78 5.49 -4.77 -7.92
CA PHE A 78 6.10 -3.45 -8.08
C PHE A 78 5.39 -2.29 -7.37
N GLY A 79 4.30 -2.55 -6.65
CA GLY A 79 3.60 -1.52 -5.88
C GLY A 79 2.16 -1.88 -5.61
N LEU A 80 1.38 -0.89 -5.21
CA LEU A 80 -0.06 -1.05 -5.00
C LEU A 80 -0.84 0.18 -5.43
N SER A 81 -2.15 0.02 -5.52
CA SER A 81 -3.09 1.12 -5.70
C SER A 81 -4.33 0.92 -4.85
N LEU A 82 -4.93 2.02 -4.42
CA LEU A 82 -6.29 2.05 -3.90
C LEU A 82 -7.13 2.95 -4.82
N SER A 83 -8.27 2.44 -5.28
CA SER A 83 -9.17 3.18 -6.18
C SER A 83 -10.62 3.10 -5.76
N VAL A 84 -11.37 4.16 -6.06
CA VAL A 84 -12.83 4.21 -5.98
C VAL A 84 -13.47 3.67 -7.27
N PRO A 85 -14.77 3.33 -7.28
CA PRO A 85 -15.47 2.81 -8.46
C PRO A 85 -15.42 3.72 -9.70
N SER A 86 -15.24 5.04 -9.52
CA SER A 86 -15.09 5.98 -10.63
C SER A 86 -13.74 5.86 -11.38
N GLY A 87 -12.83 5.03 -10.88
CA GLY A 87 -11.51 4.82 -11.48
C GLY A 87 -10.43 5.77 -10.97
N GLN A 88 -10.77 6.72 -10.10
CA GLN A 88 -9.79 7.59 -9.46
C GLN A 88 -9.15 6.90 -8.25
N GLY A 89 -7.93 7.30 -7.89
CA GLY A 89 -7.29 6.69 -6.74
C GLY A 89 -5.89 7.19 -6.44
N VAL A 90 -5.23 6.44 -5.55
CA VAL A 90 -3.84 6.64 -5.17
C VAL A 90 -3.01 5.42 -5.55
N LEU A 91 -1.83 5.69 -6.10
CA LEU A 91 -0.82 4.73 -6.50
C LEU A 91 0.38 4.88 -5.59
N LEU A 92 0.90 3.77 -5.07
CA LEU A 92 2.05 3.74 -4.19
C LEU A 92 3.14 2.82 -4.76
N PRO A 93 4.30 3.37 -5.15
CA PRO A 93 5.38 2.56 -5.69
C PRO A 93 6.15 1.78 -4.64
N ARG A 94 6.49 0.51 -4.93
CA ARG A 94 7.12 -0.43 -3.97
C ARG A 94 8.24 0.17 -3.12
N HIS A 95 9.14 0.93 -3.74
CA HIS A 95 10.39 1.36 -3.10
C HIS A 95 10.29 2.68 -2.35
N THR A 96 9.19 3.43 -2.49
CA THR A 96 9.07 4.76 -1.90
C THR A 96 7.66 5.01 -1.41
N PHE A 97 7.51 5.54 -0.20
CA PHE A 97 6.22 6.04 0.26
C PHE A 97 5.93 7.43 -0.35
N ARG A 98 5.65 7.44 -1.66
CA ARG A 98 5.36 8.64 -2.46
C ARG A 98 4.05 8.42 -3.21
N PRO A 99 2.90 8.64 -2.56
CA PRO A 99 1.59 8.48 -3.16
C PRO A 99 1.43 9.41 -4.36
N ARG A 100 0.79 8.91 -5.43
CA ARG A 100 0.43 9.67 -6.63
C ARG A 100 -1.03 9.47 -6.94
N LEU A 101 -1.73 10.55 -7.27
CA LEU A 101 -3.10 10.53 -7.74
C LEU A 101 -3.16 10.06 -9.19
N PHE A 102 -4.18 9.30 -9.53
CA PHE A 102 -4.59 9.00 -10.91
C PHE A 102 -6.11 9.15 -11.02
N ASP A 103 -6.59 9.46 -12.21
CA ASP A 103 -7.99 9.80 -12.48
C ASP A 103 -8.66 8.92 -13.54
N GLN A 104 -7.98 7.85 -13.96
CA GLN A 104 -8.46 6.89 -14.96
C GLN A 104 -8.43 5.46 -14.41
N ASN A 105 -9.37 4.64 -14.88
CA ASN A 105 -9.42 3.22 -14.56
C ASN A 105 -8.06 2.55 -14.82
N LEU A 106 -7.57 1.85 -13.79
CA LEU A 106 -6.37 1.04 -13.92
C LEU A 106 -6.62 -0.09 -14.94
N PRO A 107 -5.74 -0.28 -15.93
CA PRO A 107 -5.82 -1.42 -16.82
C PRO A 107 -5.93 -2.72 -16.03
N GLN A 108 -6.78 -3.64 -16.48
CA GLN A 108 -6.99 -4.92 -15.79
C GLN A 108 -5.70 -5.76 -15.78
N ASN A 109 -4.81 -5.55 -16.76
CA ASN A 109 -3.66 -6.41 -17.03
C ASN A 109 -2.31 -5.70 -16.86
N LEU A 110 -2.18 -4.85 -15.83
CA LEU A 110 -0.88 -4.23 -15.52
C LEU A 110 0.15 -5.31 -15.14
N ALA A 111 1.09 -5.56 -16.03
CA ALA A 111 2.17 -6.54 -15.87
C ALA A 111 3.50 -5.89 -15.47
N ARG A 112 3.67 -4.59 -15.74
CA ARG A 112 4.94 -3.88 -15.51
C ARG A 112 4.74 -2.50 -14.85
N PRO A 113 5.74 -2.01 -14.09
CA PRO A 113 5.69 -0.67 -13.49
C PRO A 113 5.47 0.46 -14.51
N GLY A 114 6.00 0.31 -15.73
CA GLY A 114 5.88 1.30 -16.80
C GLY A 114 4.49 1.38 -17.47
N GLU A 115 3.58 0.47 -17.12
CA GLU A 115 2.21 0.45 -17.66
C GLU A 115 1.23 1.21 -16.75
N TRP A 116 1.69 1.73 -15.62
CA TRP A 116 0.86 2.55 -14.74
C TRP A 116 0.23 3.72 -15.48
N PRO A 117 -1.03 4.06 -15.16
CA PRO A 117 -1.68 5.21 -15.73
C PRO A 117 -0.89 6.48 -15.42
N GLU A 118 -1.17 7.53 -16.19
CA GLU A 118 -0.67 8.84 -15.84
C GLU A 118 -1.08 9.15 -14.39
N SER A 119 -0.07 9.52 -13.60
CA SER A 119 -0.26 9.77 -12.19
C SER A 119 0.54 10.99 -11.79
N ARG A 120 0.07 11.73 -10.81
CA ARG A 120 0.65 13.02 -10.44
C ARG A 120 0.56 13.27 -8.95
N ARG A 121 1.22 14.34 -8.51
CA ARG A 121 1.08 14.83 -7.14
C ARG A 121 -0.25 15.60 -7.04
N ALA A 122 -0.76 15.70 -5.81
CA ALA A 122 -1.85 16.63 -5.53
C ALA A 122 -1.39 18.07 -5.83
N HIS A 123 -2.22 18.85 -6.51
CA HIS A 123 -1.94 20.26 -6.82
C HIS A 123 -2.86 21.24 -6.07
N SER A 124 -3.82 20.73 -5.29
CA SER A 124 -4.74 21.53 -4.48
C SER A 124 -4.98 20.92 -3.10
N ALA A 125 -5.51 21.72 -2.18
CA ALA A 125 -5.85 21.25 -0.82
C ALA A 125 -6.93 20.17 -0.86
N ALA A 126 -7.91 20.33 -1.75
CA ALA A 126 -8.98 19.37 -1.92
C ALA A 126 -8.43 18.01 -2.37
N GLU A 127 -7.54 18.00 -3.36
CA GLU A 127 -6.87 16.78 -3.81
C GLU A 127 -5.97 16.16 -2.74
N ALA A 128 -5.24 16.98 -1.99
CA ALA A 128 -4.41 16.49 -0.90
C ALA A 128 -5.24 15.82 0.18
N ARG A 129 -6.34 16.45 0.62
CA ARG A 129 -7.28 15.86 1.58
C ARG A 129 -7.87 14.55 1.08
N GLN A 130 -8.27 14.48 -0.19
CA GLN A 130 -8.77 13.25 -0.79
C GLN A 130 -7.69 12.15 -0.84
N MET A 131 -6.46 12.51 -1.23
CA MET A 131 -5.33 11.60 -1.24
C MET A 131 -5.06 11.05 0.17
N TYR A 132 -5.10 11.90 1.20
CA TYR A 132 -4.91 11.48 2.58
C TYR A 132 -6.02 10.56 3.08
N ALA A 133 -7.27 10.82 2.71
CA ALA A 133 -8.38 9.91 3.01
C ALA A 133 -8.13 8.51 2.42
N TRP A 134 -7.69 8.42 1.16
CA TRP A 134 -7.34 7.13 0.55
C TRP A 134 -6.11 6.47 1.16
N ILE A 135 -5.08 7.25 1.52
CA ILE A 135 -3.93 6.71 2.24
C ILE A 135 -4.37 6.14 3.58
N ARG A 136 -5.28 6.81 4.32
CA ARG A 136 -5.81 6.31 5.60
C ARG A 136 -6.43 4.91 5.44
N GLN A 137 -7.32 4.74 4.46
CA GLN A 137 -7.95 3.45 4.16
C GLN A 137 -6.92 2.35 3.80
N LEU A 138 -5.84 2.74 3.12
CA LEU A 138 -4.74 1.83 2.78
C LEU A 138 -3.95 1.42 4.02
N LEU A 139 -3.61 2.36 4.91
CA LEU A 139 -2.91 2.06 6.17
C LEU A 139 -3.75 1.13 7.06
N GLU A 140 -5.05 1.38 7.14
CA GLU A 140 -6.01 0.53 7.84
C GLU A 140 -6.05 -0.89 7.25
N ALA A 141 -6.19 -1.03 5.93
CA ALA A 141 -6.19 -2.34 5.28
C ALA A 141 -4.87 -3.12 5.51
N CYS A 142 -3.73 -2.44 5.55
CA CYS A 142 -2.45 -3.05 5.90
C CYS A 142 -2.41 -3.51 7.37
N ALA A 143 -2.95 -2.69 8.29
CA ALA A 143 -3.01 -3.03 9.70
C ALA A 143 -3.89 -4.27 9.95
N ASP A 144 -5.06 -4.32 9.31
CA ASP A 144 -6.02 -5.42 9.46
C ASP A 144 -5.45 -6.73 8.90
N TYR A 145 -4.79 -6.67 7.74
CA TYR A 145 -4.11 -7.82 7.18
C TYR A 145 -3.03 -8.37 8.12
N GLU A 146 -2.16 -7.51 8.66
CA GLU A 146 -1.10 -7.96 9.58
C GLU A 146 -1.66 -8.47 10.90
N HIS A 147 -2.73 -7.86 11.41
CA HIS A 147 -3.43 -8.37 12.59
C HIS A 147 -3.98 -9.78 12.34
N TRP A 148 -4.67 -9.97 11.21
CA TRP A 148 -5.19 -11.28 10.81
C TRP A 148 -4.09 -12.32 10.68
N VAL A 149 -2.94 -12.01 10.05
CA VAL A 149 -1.82 -12.96 9.96
C VAL A 149 -1.32 -13.36 11.36
N LEU A 150 -1.24 -12.41 12.30
CA LEU A 150 -0.83 -12.71 13.67
C LEU A 150 -1.85 -13.60 14.39
N CYS A 151 -3.15 -13.41 14.15
CA CYS A 151 -4.22 -14.23 14.73
C CYS A 151 -4.24 -15.66 14.15
N GLU A 152 -4.14 -15.82 12.83
CA GLU A 152 -4.31 -17.12 12.17
C GLU A 152 -3.02 -17.95 12.12
N TYR A 153 -1.86 -17.31 11.91
CA TYR A 153 -0.58 -17.99 11.70
C TYR A 153 0.43 -17.76 12.83
N GLY A 154 0.12 -16.84 13.75
CA GLY A 154 0.92 -16.58 14.93
C GLY A 154 2.16 -15.71 14.70
N LEU A 155 2.67 -15.17 15.81
CA LEU A 155 3.85 -14.31 15.83
C LEU A 155 5.11 -15.04 15.32
N ALA A 156 5.28 -16.32 15.66
CA ALA A 156 6.45 -17.11 15.27
C ALA A 156 6.60 -17.20 13.74
N TYR A 157 5.48 -17.35 13.03
CA TYR A 157 5.47 -17.31 11.57
C TYR A 157 5.98 -15.98 11.04
N ARG A 158 5.38 -14.86 11.46
CA ARG A 158 5.75 -13.53 10.95
C ARG A 158 7.19 -13.17 11.31
N GLN A 159 7.68 -13.60 12.48
CA GLN A 159 9.10 -13.47 12.86
C GLN A 159 10.01 -14.24 11.89
N ALA A 160 9.69 -15.50 11.58
CA ALA A 160 10.46 -16.29 10.62
C ALA A 160 10.46 -15.67 9.21
N VAL A 161 9.35 -15.03 8.79
CA VAL A 161 9.28 -14.28 7.53
C VAL A 161 10.22 -13.07 7.56
N MET A 162 10.20 -12.28 8.64
CA MET A 162 11.03 -11.08 8.78
C MET A 162 12.53 -11.39 8.93
N GLN A 163 12.89 -12.51 9.56
CA GLN A 163 14.30 -12.95 9.68
C GLN A 163 14.96 -13.23 8.33
N ARG A 164 14.17 -13.61 7.31
CA ARG A 164 14.66 -13.87 5.95
C ARG A 164 14.71 -12.62 5.07
N MET A 165 14.22 -11.49 5.57
CA MET A 165 14.20 -10.24 4.81
C MET A 165 15.63 -9.75 4.54
N PRO A 166 15.99 -9.46 3.27
CA PRO A 166 17.28 -8.85 2.96
C PRO A 166 17.38 -7.45 3.59
N GLY A 167 18.49 -7.19 4.27
CA GLY A 167 18.73 -5.93 4.97
C GLY A 167 18.14 -5.91 6.38
N ARG A 168 17.93 -4.70 6.92
CA ARG A 168 17.51 -4.52 8.32
C ARG A 168 16.00 -4.39 8.41
N CYS A 169 15.36 -5.35 9.07
CA CYS A 169 14.02 -5.19 9.63
C CYS A 169 14.06 -4.07 10.68
N ARG A 170 13.25 -3.02 10.49
CA ARG A 170 13.21 -1.83 11.35
C ARG A 170 12.08 -1.90 12.36
N ILE A 171 10.98 -2.55 12.01
CA ILE A 171 9.79 -2.71 12.83
C ILE A 171 9.67 -4.18 13.23
N PRO A 172 9.59 -4.50 14.54
CA PRO A 172 9.39 -5.87 14.99
C PRO A 172 8.16 -6.52 14.34
N ALA A 173 8.25 -7.81 14.05
CA ALA A 173 7.20 -8.59 13.36
C ALA A 173 5.81 -8.45 14.02
N GLY A 174 5.75 -8.52 15.35
CA GLY A 174 4.49 -8.38 16.11
C GLY A 174 3.95 -6.96 16.20
N GLU A 175 4.74 -5.96 15.81
CA GLU A 175 4.38 -4.53 15.90
C GLU A 175 3.97 -3.95 14.55
N MET A 176 4.02 -4.71 13.46
CA MET A 176 3.69 -4.20 12.12
C MET A 176 2.26 -3.66 12.05
N ALA A 177 1.28 -4.40 12.55
CA ALA A 177 -0.12 -3.96 12.60
C ALA A 177 -0.30 -2.66 13.39
N ALA A 178 0.27 -2.60 14.61
CA ALA A 178 0.22 -1.41 15.45
C ALA A 178 0.94 -0.21 14.81
N SER A 179 2.06 -0.45 14.13
CA SER A 179 2.83 0.60 13.46
C SER A 179 2.06 1.22 12.29
N TRP A 180 1.23 0.46 11.58
CA TRP A 180 0.32 1.00 10.58
C TRP A 180 -0.74 1.91 11.20
N ARG A 181 -1.34 1.51 12.33
CA ARG A 181 -2.29 2.33 13.09
C ARG A 181 -1.66 3.62 13.65
N VAL A 182 -0.40 3.56 14.08
CA VAL A 182 0.35 4.76 14.50
C VAL A 182 0.53 5.74 13.33
N LEU A 183 0.89 5.24 12.14
CA LEU A 183 0.96 6.09 10.94
C LEU A 183 -0.40 6.67 10.58
N GLU A 184 -1.48 5.91 10.74
CA GLU A 184 -2.84 6.42 10.53
C GLU A 184 -3.14 7.62 11.43
N GLY A 185 -2.83 7.52 12.73
CA GLY A 185 -3.00 8.62 13.68
C GLY A 185 -2.11 9.83 13.39
N GLN A 186 -0.85 9.62 12.98
CA GLN A 186 0.04 10.70 12.55
C GLN A 186 -0.50 11.42 11.31
N LEU A 187 -1.04 10.67 10.34
CA LEU A 187 -1.64 11.25 9.14
C LEU A 187 -2.81 12.16 9.51
N LEU A 188 -3.71 11.72 10.39
CA LEU A 188 -4.85 12.53 10.86
C LEU A 188 -4.40 13.81 11.57
N ALA A 189 -3.33 13.74 12.37
CA ALA A 189 -2.76 14.91 13.02
C ALA A 189 -2.19 15.90 11.97
N GLU A 190 -1.47 15.41 10.96
CA GLU A 190 -0.93 16.24 9.87
C GLU A 190 -2.04 16.86 8.99
N THR A 191 -3.22 16.21 8.85
CA THR A 191 -4.34 16.78 8.08
C THR A 191 -5.27 17.68 8.87
N SER A 192 -5.21 17.66 10.20
CA SER A 192 -6.02 18.54 11.06
C SER A 192 -5.39 19.93 11.26
N VAL A 193 -4.10 20.07 10.94
CA VAL A 193 -3.31 21.29 11.12
C VAL A 193 -3.22 22.13 9.83
N ASN A 194 -3.68 21.59 8.69
CA ASN A 194 -3.65 22.22 7.36
C ASN A 194 -5.05 22.47 6.80
#